data_AF-A0A7X9IZW5-F1
#
_entry.id   AF-A0A7X9IZW5-F1
#
_cell.length_a   1.000
_cell.length_b   1.000
_cell.length_c   1.000
_cell.angle_alpha   90.00
_cell.angle_beta   90.00
_cell.angle_gamma   90.00
#
_symmetry.space_group_name_H-M   'P 1'
#
loop_
_entity.id
_entity.type
_entity.pdbx_description
1 polymer ?
#
loop_
_entity_poly.entity_id
_entity_poly.type
_entity_poly.pdbx_seq_one_letter_code
_entity_poly.pdbx_strand_id
1 'polypeptide(L)'
;MGAQPIIDRRRHRVYLTRNTEYHTRDNRCVGVRDRSTGEWQWDHKALSARVLGGISFQNGGVRPTPGIPSPGESLYLWRKDGESLITSALEAIARPEVQVVRSYPSYH
;
A
#
# COMPACT_ATOMS: atom_id res chain seq x y z
N MET A 1 -7.92 -30.60 14.49
CA MET A 1 -7.61 -29.16 14.35
C MET A 1 -6.57 -29.02 13.25
N GLY A 2 -6.94 -28.50 12.09
CA GLY A 2 -6.00 -28.33 10.97
C GLY A 2 -4.98 -27.24 11.29
N ALA A 3 -3.72 -27.48 10.99
CA ALA A 3 -2.67 -26.47 11.09
C ALA A 3 -3.07 -25.24 10.26
N GLN A 4 -3.05 -24.05 10.87
CA GLN A 4 -3.30 -22.82 10.13
C GLN A 4 -2.19 -22.62 9.09
N PRO A 5 -2.51 -22.24 7.86
CA PRO A 5 -1.49 -22.01 6.84
C PRO A 5 -0.49 -20.97 7.32
N ILE A 6 0.80 -21.23 7.08
CA ILE A 6 1.88 -20.31 7.43
C ILE A 6 1.72 -19.06 6.54
N ILE A 7 1.35 -17.93 7.14
CA ILE A 7 1.19 -16.66 6.43
C ILE A 7 2.57 -16.04 6.20
N ASP A 8 3.00 -15.98 4.94
CA ASP A 8 4.25 -15.31 4.58
C ASP A 8 4.10 -13.77 4.57
N ARG A 9 4.39 -13.15 5.72
CA ARG A 9 4.37 -11.69 5.90
C ARG A 9 5.44 -10.95 5.08
N ARG A 10 6.43 -11.62 4.49
CA ARG A 10 7.53 -10.98 3.73
C ARG A 10 7.07 -10.43 2.38
N ARG A 11 6.00 -10.99 1.83
CA ARG A 11 5.33 -10.53 0.60
C ARG A 11 4.53 -9.25 0.80
N HIS A 12 4.34 -8.84 2.05
CA HIS A 12 3.48 -7.72 2.42
C HIS A 12 4.25 -6.50 2.89
N ARG A 13 3.78 -5.31 2.50
CA ARG A 13 4.21 -4.01 3.02
C ARG A 13 2.98 -3.17 3.32
N VAL A 14 3.06 -2.38 4.38
CA VAL A 14 2.10 -1.31 4.68
C VAL A 14 2.80 0.01 4.45
N TYR A 15 2.29 0.79 3.52
CA TYR A 15 2.75 2.14 3.27
C TYR A 15 1.86 3.11 4.03
N LEU A 16 2.45 3.89 4.92
CA LEU A 16 1.74 4.76 5.84
C LEU A 16 1.86 6.20 5.33
N THR A 17 0.75 6.81 4.94
CA THR A 17 0.64 8.28 4.84
C THR A 17 0.03 8.81 6.13
N ARG A 18 -0.08 10.13 6.27
CA ARG A 18 -0.65 10.76 7.48
C ARG A 18 -1.95 10.12 7.97
N ASN A 19 -2.90 9.87 7.07
CA ASN A 19 -4.24 9.41 7.44
C ASN A 19 -4.56 8.00 6.94
N THR A 20 -3.71 7.40 6.11
CA THR A 20 -4.09 6.19 5.37
C THR A 20 -2.98 5.15 5.41
N GLU A 21 -3.38 3.91 5.60
CA GLU A 21 -2.53 2.74 5.42
C GLU A 21 -2.87 2.07 4.09
N TYR A 22 -1.87 1.91 3.23
CA TYR A 22 -1.99 1.14 2.00
C TYR A 22 -1.31 -0.22 2.20
N HIS A 23 -2.13 -1.25 2.34
CA HIS A 23 -1.68 -2.62 2.55
C HIS A 23 -1.44 -3.28 1.21
N THR A 24 -0.25 -3.83 1.01
CA THR A 24 0.14 -4.45 -0.26
C THR A 24 0.54 -5.91 -0.09
N ARG A 25 0.39 -6.68 -1.17
CA ARG A 25 0.94 -8.02 -1.38
C ARG A 25 1.58 -8.05 -2.76
N ASP A 26 2.88 -8.32 -2.85
CA ASP A 26 3.64 -8.33 -4.11
C ASP A 26 3.44 -7.05 -4.95
N ASN A 27 3.50 -5.91 -4.26
CA ASN A 27 3.28 -4.55 -4.79
C ASN A 27 1.86 -4.27 -5.29
N ARG A 28 0.89 -5.17 -5.13
CA ARG A 28 -0.53 -4.88 -5.37
C ARG A 28 -1.19 -4.44 -4.07
N CYS A 29 -1.96 -3.36 -4.11
CA CYS A 29 -2.78 -2.92 -2.99
C CYS A 29 -3.94 -3.90 -2.76
N VAL A 30 -4.00 -4.48 -1.57
CA VAL A 30 -5.01 -5.46 -1.15
C VAL A 30 -5.92 -4.92 -0.05
N GLY A 31 -5.61 -3.74 0.50
CA GLY A 31 -6.43 -3.10 1.52
C GLY A 31 -6.03 -1.65 1.71
N VAL A 32 -7.01 -0.81 2.02
CA VAL A 32 -6.79 0.58 2.39
C VAL A 32 -7.48 0.79 3.74
N ARG A 33 -6.75 1.28 4.73
CA ARG A 33 -7.26 1.47 6.09
C ARG A 33 -7.12 2.92 6.51
N ASP A 34 -8.18 3.50 7.06
CA ASP A 34 -8.09 4.80 7.70
C ASP A 34 -7.33 4.66 9.02
N ARG A 35 -6.32 5.51 9.25
CA ARG A 35 -5.46 5.44 10.45
C ARG A 35 -6.14 5.99 11.69
N SER A 36 -7.10 6.89 11.52
CA SER A 36 -7.81 7.53 12.63
C SER A 36 -8.92 6.64 13.18
N THR A 37 -9.64 5.93 12.32
CA THR A 37 -10.75 5.05 12.72
C THR A 37 -10.35 3.57 12.78
N GLY A 38 -9.29 3.18 12.06
CA GLY A 38 -8.91 1.78 11.90
C GLY A 38 -9.79 1.00 10.91
N GLU A 39 -10.74 1.66 10.24
CA GLU A 39 -11.70 1.02 9.35
C GLU A 39 -11.12 0.78 7.95
N TRP A 40 -11.54 -0.32 7.33
CA TRP A 40 -11.21 -0.64 5.95
C TRP A 40 -12.08 0.16 4.98
N GLN A 41 -11.44 0.75 3.97
CA GLN A 41 -12.07 1.48 2.88
C GLN A 41 -12.15 0.61 1.63
N TRP A 42 -13.15 -0.29 1.56
CA TRP A 42 -13.27 -1.30 0.50
C TRP A 42 -13.69 -0.75 -0.87
N ASP A 43 -14.11 0.51 -0.95
CA ASP A 43 -14.43 1.21 -2.22
C ASP A 43 -13.30 2.16 -2.68
N HIS A 44 -12.14 2.12 -2.03
CA HIS A 44 -11.05 3.04 -2.33
C HIS A 44 -10.35 2.70 -3.67
N LYS A 45 -10.11 3.73 -4.51
CA LYS A 45 -9.53 3.58 -5.86
C LYS A 45 -8.16 2.89 -5.92
N ALA A 46 -7.39 2.94 -4.84
CA ALA A 46 -6.10 2.26 -4.76
C ALA A 46 -6.22 0.73 -4.74
N LEU A 47 -7.37 0.15 -4.42
CA LEU A 47 -7.52 -1.30 -4.36
C LEU A 47 -7.22 -1.95 -5.71
N SER A 48 -6.51 -3.08 -5.68
CA SER A 48 -6.00 -3.81 -6.85
C SER A 48 -4.98 -3.07 -7.71
N ALA A 49 -4.71 -1.79 -7.45
CA ALA A 49 -3.67 -1.01 -8.12
C ALA A 49 -2.28 -1.53 -7.74
N ARG A 50 -1.32 -1.38 -8.65
CA ARG A 50 0.08 -1.77 -8.46
C ARG A 50 0.90 -0.56 -8.06
N VAL A 51 1.68 -0.69 -6.98
CA VAL A 51 2.73 0.27 -6.62
C VAL A 51 3.86 0.11 -7.64
N LEU A 52 4.13 1.16 -8.39
CA LEU A 52 5.21 1.20 -9.37
C LEU A 52 6.49 1.83 -8.80
N GLY A 53 6.33 2.74 -7.84
CA GLY A 53 7.44 3.48 -7.28
C GLY A 53 7.01 4.65 -6.41
N GLY A 54 8.01 5.44 -6.00
CA GLY A 54 7.85 6.68 -5.27
C GLY A 54 7.90 7.89 -6.21
N ILE A 55 7.33 9.00 -5.77
CA ILE A 55 7.48 10.31 -6.40
C ILE A 55 7.90 11.32 -5.33
N SER A 56 8.96 12.07 -5.58
CA SER A 56 9.34 13.22 -4.75
C SER A 56 9.18 14.53 -5.52
N PHE A 57 8.75 15.57 -4.81
CA PHE A 57 8.60 16.91 -5.33
C PHE A 57 9.67 17.80 -4.68
N GLN A 58 10.60 18.33 -5.47
CA GLN A 58 11.69 19.16 -4.97
C GLN A 58 11.90 20.36 -5.90
N ASN A 59 11.88 21.58 -5.35
CA ASN A 59 12.15 22.83 -6.08
C ASN A 59 11.36 22.98 -7.38
N GLY A 60 10.08 22.58 -7.38
CA GLY A 60 9.21 22.61 -8.56
C GLY A 60 9.41 21.47 -9.56
N GLY A 61 10.38 20.58 -9.34
CA GLY A 61 10.60 19.37 -10.12
C GLY A 61 9.91 18.13 -9.54
N VAL A 62 9.65 17.17 -10.41
CA VAL A 62 9.12 15.84 -10.06
C VAL A 62 10.20 14.80 -10.34
N ARG A 63 10.55 14.00 -9.33
CA ARG A 63 11.52 12.91 -9.47
C ARG A 63 10.85 11.57 -9.15
N PRO A 64 10.74 10.65 -10.13
CA PRO A 64 10.27 9.29 -9.89
C PRO A 64 11.39 8.40 -9.34
N THR A 65 11.02 7.51 -8.42
CA THR A 65 11.89 6.49 -7.84
C THR A 65 11.28 5.11 -8.13
N PRO A 66 11.86 4.28 -9.01
CA PRO A 66 11.32 2.97 -9.31
C PRO A 66 11.48 2.00 -8.12
N GLY A 67 10.56 1.06 -7.97
CA GLY A 67 10.68 -0.01 -6.97
C GLY A 67 10.00 0.32 -5.65
N ILE A 68 10.70 0.12 -4.53
CA ILE A 68 10.14 0.35 -3.18
C ILE A 68 10.32 1.83 -2.85
N PRO A 69 9.23 2.59 -2.62
CA PRO A 69 9.29 3.99 -2.21
C PRO A 69 9.98 4.16 -0.85
N SER A 70 10.40 5.37 -0.53
CA SER A 70 10.95 5.75 0.79
C SER A 70 10.02 6.71 1.54
N PRO A 71 10.10 6.78 2.89
CA PRO A 71 9.48 7.87 3.65
C PRO A 71 9.86 9.24 3.07
N GLY A 72 8.89 10.15 3.00
CA GLY A 72 8.98 11.45 2.33
C GLY A 72 8.55 11.44 0.86
N GLU A 73 8.50 10.28 0.20
CA GLU A 73 7.98 10.14 -1.17
C GLU A 73 6.49 9.83 -1.17
N SER A 74 5.77 10.22 -2.22
CA SER A 74 4.41 9.79 -2.51
C SER A 74 4.41 8.43 -3.22
N LEU A 75 3.40 7.58 -2.98
CA LEU A 75 3.22 6.36 -3.78
C LEU A 75 2.72 6.73 -5.17
N TYR A 76 3.27 6.08 -6.19
CA TYR A 76 2.67 6.02 -7.52
C TYR A 76 1.98 4.67 -7.71
N LEU A 77 0.65 4.71 -7.81
CA LEU A 77 -0.21 3.56 -7.96
C LEU A 77 -0.84 3.57 -9.36
N TRP A 78 -0.76 2.43 -10.04
CA TRP A 78 -1.29 2.25 -11.38
C TRP A 78 -2.38 1.18 -11.40
N ARG A 79 -3.54 1.52 -11.95
CA ARG A 79 -4.66 0.63 -12.14
C ARG A 79 -4.64 0.05 -13.55
N LYS A 80 -5.16 -1.17 -13.71
CA LYS A 80 -5.17 -1.86 -15.01
C LYS A 80 -6.05 -1.19 -16.07
N ASP A 81 -7.01 -0.38 -15.66
CA ASP A 81 -7.87 0.42 -16.53
C ASP A 81 -7.18 1.69 -17.07
N GLY A 82 -5.91 1.91 -16.72
CA GLY A 82 -5.11 3.05 -17.16
C GLY A 82 -5.15 4.24 -16.22
N GLU A 83 -6.01 4.24 -15.19
CA GLU A 83 -5.99 5.28 -14.16
C GLU A 83 -4.76 5.17 -13.26
N SER A 84 -4.31 6.31 -12.75
CA SER A 84 -3.23 6.36 -11.76
C SER A 84 -3.58 7.26 -10.59
N LEU A 85 -2.99 6.94 -9.44
CA LEU A 85 -3.15 7.67 -8.19
C LEU A 85 -1.75 8.02 -7.65
N ILE A 86 -1.60 9.26 -7.21
CA ILE A 86 -0.45 9.70 -6.43
C ILE A 86 -0.96 10.02 -5.03
N THR A 87 -0.34 9.43 -4.00
CA THR A 87 -0.75 9.68 -2.61
C THR A 87 -0.08 10.93 -2.05
N SER A 88 -0.46 11.34 -0.85
CA SER A 88 0.41 12.17 -0.01
C SER A 88 1.71 11.43 0.34
N ALA A 89 2.70 12.19 0.83
CA ALA A 89 3.98 11.64 1.22
C ALA A 89 3.84 10.55 2.29
N LEU A 90 4.66 9.52 2.17
CA LEU A 90 4.80 8.47 3.16
C LEU A 90 5.46 9.01 4.41
N GLU A 91 4.91 8.65 5.56
CA GLU A 91 5.54 8.83 6.86
C GLU A 91 6.42 7.62 7.21
N ALA A 92 5.99 6.41 6.81
CA ALA A 92 6.70 5.18 7.14
C ALA A 92 6.31 4.02 6.23
N ILE A 93 7.12 2.96 6.29
CA ILE A 93 6.87 1.67 5.65
C ILE A 93 7.01 0.59 6.71
N ALA A 94 5.97 -0.21 6.89
CA ALA A 94 5.90 -1.23 7.91
C ALA A 94 5.58 -2.60 7.31
N ARG A 95 5.74 -3.63 8.14
CA ARG A 95 5.23 -4.98 7.86
C ARG A 95 3.93 -5.19 8.63
N PRO A 96 2.83 -5.63 8.00
CA PRO A 96 1.58 -5.79 8.71
C PRO A 96 1.68 -6.91 9.74
N GLU A 97 0.89 -6.81 10.80
CA GLU A 97 0.71 -7.89 11.78
C GLU A 97 0.01 -9.10 11.16
N VAL A 98 0.23 -10.28 11.75
CA VAL A 98 -0.37 -11.52 11.22
C VAL A 98 -1.90 -11.49 11.23
N GLN A 99 -2.50 -10.87 12.25
CA GLN A 99 -3.96 -10.77 12.36
C GLN A 99 -4.54 -9.85 11.28
N VAL A 100 -3.83 -8.77 10.96
CA VAL A 100 -4.21 -7.86 9.86
C VAL A 100 -4.11 -8.58 8.51
N VAL A 101 -3.07 -9.38 8.28
CA VAL A 101 -2.97 -10.14 7.02
C VAL A 101 -4.12 -11.14 6.85
N ARG A 102 -4.66 -11.70 7.94
CA ARG A 102 -5.81 -12.62 7.89
C ARG A 102 -7.10 -11.95 7.44
N SER A 103 -7.23 -10.63 7.61
CA SER A 103 -8.40 -9.89 7.13
C SER A 103 -8.27 -9.46 5.67
N TYR A 104 -7.13 -9.71 5.01
CA TYR A 104 -6.98 -9.35 3.61
C TYR A 104 -7.85 -10.22 2.70
N PRO A 105 -8.34 -9.66 1.59
CA PRO A 105 -9.03 -10.43 0.57
C PRO A 105 -8.13 -11.53 -0.03
N SER A 106 -8.73 -12.69 -0.32
CA SER A 106 -8.02 -13.87 -0.83
C SER A 106 -7.69 -13.84 -2.32
N TYR A 107 -8.15 -12.83 -3.08
CA TYR A 107 -8.11 -12.85 -4.55
C TYR A 107 -6.69 -12.90 -5.13
N HIS A 108 -6.46 -13.74 -6.14
CA HIS A 108 -5.16 -13.96 -6.80
C HIS A 108 -4.80 -12.85 -7.82
#